data_AF-A0A838TAV1-F1
#
_entry.id   AF-A0A838TAV1-F1
#
_cell.length_a   1.000
_cell.length_b   1.000
_cell.length_c   1.000
_cell.angle_alpha   90.00
_cell.angle_beta   90.00
_cell.angle_gamma   90.00
#
_symmetry.space_group_name_H-M   'P 1'
#
loop_
_entity.id
_entity.type
_entity.pdbx_description
1 polymer ?
#
loop_
_entity_poly.entity_id
_entity_poly.type
_entity_poly.pdbx_seq_one_letter_code
_entity_poly.pdbx_strand_id
1 'polypeptide(L)'
;MPKAALTETPFFIAVVAAIEKKIGEGDRIARANNVQLNDAQIISVLNKVAAQARGKAVRETAPRNPAEQILHALAGQLSLLRASIFEMKPRPDGREVETLFPTEHWVAAIRVVQKSIRHGTGKLRGSRGFLDSLSLFLSRPAPAQS
;
A
#
# COMPACT_ATOMS: atom_id res chain seq x y z
N MET A 1 -7.58 9.92 -18.94
CA MET A 1 -8.82 9.85 -18.12
C MET A 1 -8.83 11.01 -17.13
N PRO A 2 -9.97 11.66 -16.89
CA PRO A 2 -10.09 12.62 -15.79
C PRO A 2 -9.81 11.91 -14.46
N LYS A 3 -9.12 12.61 -13.56
CA LYS A 3 -8.53 12.05 -12.32
C LYS A 3 -9.55 11.35 -11.40
N ALA A 4 -10.82 11.75 -11.44
CA ALA A 4 -11.93 11.13 -10.70
C ALA A 4 -12.32 9.75 -11.26
N ALA A 5 -12.27 9.56 -12.58
CA ALA A 5 -12.61 8.28 -13.21
C ALA A 5 -11.61 7.18 -12.87
N LEU A 6 -10.35 7.54 -12.59
CA LEU A 6 -9.31 6.57 -12.24
C LEU A 6 -9.53 5.96 -10.85
N THR A 7 -9.88 6.79 -9.86
CA THR A 7 -10.00 6.37 -8.46
C THR A 7 -11.18 5.43 -8.19
N GLU A 8 -12.15 5.42 -9.10
CA GLU A 8 -13.34 4.56 -9.04
C GLU A 8 -13.16 3.24 -9.78
N THR A 9 -12.03 3.06 -10.50
CA THR A 9 -11.78 1.79 -11.20
C THR A 9 -11.49 0.67 -10.18
N PRO A 10 -12.10 -0.52 -10.34
CA PRO A 10 -11.81 -1.66 -9.48
C PRO A 10 -10.32 -2.01 -9.42
N PHE A 11 -9.61 -1.82 -10.53
CA PHE A 11 -8.17 -2.06 -10.61
C PHE A 11 -7.37 -1.08 -9.74
N PHE A 12 -7.65 0.23 -9.81
CA PHE A 12 -6.99 1.21 -8.95
C PHE A 12 -7.26 0.95 -7.47
N ILE A 13 -8.50 0.60 -7.12
CA ILE A 13 -8.89 0.23 -5.75
C ILE A 13 -8.10 -1.00 -5.28
N ALA A 14 -7.95 -2.01 -6.12
CA ALA A 14 -7.15 -3.19 -5.81
C ALA A 14 -5.66 -2.85 -5.57
N VAL A 15 -5.10 -1.91 -6.35
CA VAL A 15 -3.73 -1.41 -6.13
C VAL A 15 -3.61 -0.70 -4.78
N VAL A 16 -4.56 0.17 -4.44
CA VAL A 16 -4.59 0.84 -3.12
C VAL A 16 -4.64 -0.19 -1.99
N ALA A 17 -5.54 -1.17 -2.08
CA ALA A 17 -5.67 -2.23 -1.08
C ALA A 17 -4.40 -3.09 -0.95
N ALA A 18 -3.71 -3.37 -2.07
CA ALA A 18 -2.44 -4.10 -2.05
C ALA A 18 -1.33 -3.34 -1.32
N ILE A 19 -1.25 -2.01 -1.51
CA ILE A 19 -0.32 -1.15 -0.76
C ILE A 19 -0.65 -1.18 0.73
N GLU A 20 -1.92 -1.02 1.10
CA GLU A 20 -2.36 -1.04 2.50
C GLU A 20 -2.08 -2.39 3.17
N LYS A 21 -2.28 -3.50 2.45
CA LYS A 21 -1.93 -4.84 2.91
C LYS A 21 -0.44 -4.96 3.24
N LYS A 22 0.46 -4.45 2.38
CA LYS A 22 1.91 -4.46 2.63
C LYS A 22 2.30 -3.63 3.85
N ILE A 23 1.65 -2.49 4.06
CA ILE A 23 1.86 -1.70 5.29
C ILE A 23 1.40 -2.50 6.52
N GLY A 24 0.23 -3.14 6.46
CA GLY A 24 -0.28 -3.97 7.55
C GLY A 24 0.60 -5.18 7.88
N GLU A 25 1.17 -5.83 6.86
CA GLU A 25 2.19 -6.88 7.02
C GLU A 25 3.43 -6.34 7.73
N GLY A 26 3.92 -5.16 7.33
CA GLY A 26 5.04 -4.47 8.00
C GLY A 26 4.77 -4.12 9.46
N ASP A 27 3.57 -3.60 9.79
CA ASP A 27 3.15 -3.30 11.17
C ASP A 27 3.07 -4.57 12.02
N ARG A 28 2.54 -5.67 11.47
CA ARG A 28 2.49 -6.97 12.16
C ARG A 28 3.89 -7.49 12.48
N ILE A 29 4.82 -7.42 11.52
CA ILE A 29 6.22 -7.82 11.71
C ILE A 29 6.86 -6.93 12.78
N ALA A 30 6.62 -5.62 12.76
CA ALA A 30 7.14 -4.71 13.77
C ALA A 30 6.67 -5.08 15.18
N ARG A 31 5.37 -5.30 15.36
CA ARG A 31 4.80 -5.73 16.64
C ARG A 31 5.38 -7.06 17.13
N ALA A 32 5.54 -8.03 16.23
CA ALA A 32 6.16 -9.32 16.56
C ALA A 32 7.61 -9.18 17.05
N ASN A 33 8.29 -8.10 16.65
CA ASN A 33 9.66 -7.77 17.07
C ASN A 33 9.72 -6.72 18.19
N ASN A 34 8.60 -6.42 18.88
CA ASN A 34 8.48 -5.38 19.90
C ASN A 34 8.90 -3.98 19.41
N VAL A 35 8.72 -3.71 18.12
CA VAL A 35 8.96 -2.42 17.49
C VAL A 35 7.62 -1.74 17.22
N GLN A 36 7.50 -0.48 17.60
CA GLN A 36 6.35 0.35 17.26
C GLN A 36 6.72 1.30 16.11
N LEU A 37 6.05 1.16 14.97
CA LEU A 37 6.16 2.10 13.87
C LEU A 37 5.15 3.23 14.04
N ASN A 38 5.56 4.44 13.69
CA ASN A 38 4.67 5.61 13.68
C ASN A 38 4.30 6.05 12.26
N ASP A 39 3.23 6.84 12.15
CA ASP A 39 2.70 7.29 10.88
C ASP A 39 3.72 8.09 10.06
N ALA A 40 4.58 8.88 10.71
CA ALA A 40 5.61 9.66 10.04
C ALA A 40 6.66 8.77 9.34
N GLN A 41 7.03 7.65 9.98
CA GLN A 41 7.93 6.65 9.40
C GLN A 41 7.31 5.99 8.17
N ILE A 42 6.03 5.59 8.25
CA ILE A 42 5.32 4.99 7.11
C ILE A 42 5.15 5.99 5.97
N ILE A 43 4.77 7.23 6.27
CA ILE A 43 4.66 8.31 5.28
C ILE A 43 6.01 8.58 4.61
N SER A 44 7.11 8.54 5.36
CA SER A 44 8.47 8.69 4.84
C SER A 44 8.82 7.58 3.85
N VAL A 45 8.52 6.31 4.17
CA VAL A 45 8.69 5.17 3.26
C VAL A 45 7.87 5.37 1.98
N LEU A 46 6.59 5.72 2.11
CA LEU A 46 5.71 5.97 0.97
C LEU A 46 6.24 7.10 0.05
N ASN A 47 6.77 8.17 0.63
CA ASN A 47 7.40 9.26 -0.14
C ASN A 47 8.66 8.79 -0.87
N LYS A 48 9.52 7.98 -0.24
CA LYS A 48 10.71 7.42 -0.86
C LYS A 48 10.35 6.53 -2.06
N VAL A 49 9.38 5.62 -1.89
CA VAL A 49 8.94 4.73 -2.97
C VAL A 49 8.30 5.53 -4.12
N ALA A 50 7.51 6.58 -3.81
CA ALA A 50 6.98 7.47 -4.84
C ALA A 50 8.06 8.26 -5.59
N ALA A 51 9.15 8.65 -4.91
CA ALA A 51 10.29 9.32 -5.52
C ALA A 51 11.09 8.35 -6.41
N GLN A 52 11.36 7.14 -5.93
CA GLN A 52 12.01 6.07 -6.70
C GLN A 52 11.20 5.72 -7.96
N ALA A 53 9.87 5.65 -7.84
CA ALA A 53 9.00 5.39 -8.99
C ALA A 53 9.13 6.43 -10.10
N ARG A 54 9.46 7.69 -9.74
CA ARG A 54 9.74 8.78 -10.68
C ARG A 54 11.19 8.83 -11.16
N GLY A 55 12.02 7.85 -10.83
CA GLY A 55 13.44 7.82 -11.19
C GLY A 55 14.29 8.81 -10.41
N LYS A 56 13.80 9.38 -9.30
CA LYS A 56 14.62 10.24 -8.45
C LYS A 56 15.61 9.40 -7.66
N ALA A 57 16.86 9.85 -7.60
CA ALA A 57 17.86 9.26 -6.71
C ALA A 57 17.40 9.40 -5.26
N VAL A 58 17.13 8.27 -4.62
CA VAL A 58 16.86 8.20 -3.18
C VAL A 58 18.08 7.59 -2.53
N ARG A 59 18.67 8.31 -1.58
CA ARG A 59 19.83 7.83 -0.85
C ARG A 59 19.45 6.61 0.00
N GLU A 60 19.90 5.44 -0.43
CA GLU A 60 19.79 4.23 0.38
C GLU A 60 20.73 4.37 1.58
N THR A 61 20.14 4.30 2.76
CA THR A 61 20.89 4.33 4.02
C THR A 61 20.74 2.96 4.63
N ALA A 62 21.86 2.31 4.95
CA ALA A 62 21.84 1.02 5.61
C ALA A 62 21.07 1.13 6.94
N PRO A 63 20.12 0.21 7.21
CA PRO A 63 19.30 0.28 8.41
C PRO A 63 20.15 -0.02 9.66
N ARG A 64 20.00 0.80 10.69
CA ARG A 64 20.85 0.78 11.90
C ARG A 64 20.15 0.18 13.11
N ASN A 65 18.82 0.14 13.09
CA ASN A 65 17.99 -0.39 14.16
C ASN A 65 16.88 -1.28 13.58
N PRO A 66 16.23 -2.12 14.41
CA PRO A 66 15.17 -3.02 13.95
C PRO A 66 14.02 -2.31 13.22
N ALA A 67 13.64 -1.10 13.66
CA ALA A 67 12.59 -0.32 12.99
C ALA A 67 13.00 0.07 11.56
N GLU A 68 14.22 0.56 11.37
CA GLU A 68 14.77 0.87 10.05
C GLU A 68 14.87 -0.36 9.16
N GLN A 69 15.22 -1.53 9.71
CA GLN A 69 15.26 -2.78 8.95
C GLN A 69 13.87 -3.13 8.39
N ILE A 70 12.83 -3.03 9.22
CA ILE A 70 11.45 -3.29 8.81
C ILE A 70 10.98 -2.26 7.76
N LEU A 71 11.26 -0.97 7.98
CA LEU A 71 10.90 0.09 7.04
C LEU A 71 11.63 -0.05 5.70
N HIS A 72 12.89 -0.49 5.73
CA HIS A 72 13.67 -0.79 4.54
C HIS A 72 13.09 -1.98 3.76
N ALA A 73 12.74 -3.07 4.46
CA ALA A 73 12.07 -4.22 3.87
C ALA A 73 10.72 -3.84 3.25
N LEU A 74 9.91 -3.02 3.94
CA LEU A 74 8.64 -2.51 3.43
C LEU A 74 8.84 -1.69 2.14
N ALA A 75 9.85 -0.81 2.10
CA ALA A 75 10.17 -0.06 0.89
C ALA A 75 10.51 -1.01 -0.29
N GLY A 76 11.32 -2.03 -0.04
CA GLY A 76 11.65 -3.06 -1.04
C GLY A 76 10.41 -3.81 -1.54
N GLN A 77 9.53 -4.24 -0.63
CA GLN A 77 8.29 -4.93 -0.99
C GLN A 77 7.33 -4.06 -1.81
N LEU A 78 7.22 -2.77 -1.51
CA LEU A 78 6.40 -1.84 -2.29
C LEU A 78 6.98 -1.59 -3.68
N SER A 79 8.31 -1.53 -3.81
CA SER A 79 8.98 -1.45 -5.11
C SER A 79 8.77 -2.70 -5.96
N LEU A 80 8.85 -3.89 -5.34
CA LEU A 80 8.51 -5.16 -6.01
C LEU A 80 7.04 -5.22 -6.41
N LEU A 81 6.13 -4.79 -5.53
CA LEU A 81 4.70 -4.71 -5.84
C LEU A 81 4.46 -3.86 -7.08
N ARG A 82 5.04 -2.66 -7.15
CA ARG A 82 4.93 -1.80 -8.34
C ARG A 82 5.41 -2.51 -9.61
N ALA A 83 6.57 -3.18 -9.55
CA ALA A 83 7.13 -3.87 -10.70
C ALA A 83 6.28 -5.07 -11.18
N SER A 84 5.36 -5.55 -10.33
CA SER A 84 4.47 -6.68 -10.62
C SER A 84 3.05 -6.29 -11.05
N ILE A 85 2.70 -5.01 -11.07
CA ILE A 85 1.35 -4.55 -11.43
C ILE A 85 1.33 -4.15 -12.90
N PHE A 86 0.47 -4.84 -13.66
CA PHE A 86 0.26 -4.59 -15.08
C PHE A 86 -1.22 -4.33 -15.39
N GLU A 87 -1.47 -3.41 -16.31
CA GLU A 87 -2.77 -3.14 -16.91
C GLU A 87 -2.81 -3.77 -18.30
N MET A 88 -3.83 -4.59 -18.58
CA MET A 88 -4.16 -5.01 -19.94
C MET A 88 -4.78 -3.84 -20.69
N LYS A 89 -4.21 -3.47 -21.83
CA LYS A 89 -4.75 -2.42 -22.70
C LYS A 89 -5.06 -2.97 -24.09
N PRO A 90 -6.24 -2.67 -24.64
CA PRO A 90 -6.55 -3.02 -26.02
C PRO A 90 -5.67 -2.18 -26.95
N ARG A 91 -5.00 -2.83 -27.89
CA ARG A 91 -4.37 -2.18 -29.03
C ARG A 91 -5.40 -1.88 -30.12
N PRO A 92 -5.05 -0.99 -31.07
CA PRO A 92 -5.88 -0.72 -32.24
C PRO A 92 -6.16 -1.95 -33.11
N ASP A 93 -5.34 -3.01 -33.00
CA ASP A 93 -5.50 -4.29 -33.70
C ASP A 93 -6.43 -5.28 -32.97
N GLY A 94 -7.06 -4.85 -31.86
CA GLY A 94 -7.94 -5.68 -31.04
C GLY A 94 -7.23 -6.66 -30.10
N ARG A 95 -5.88 -6.69 -30.09
CA ARG A 95 -5.11 -7.53 -29.16
C ARG A 95 -4.93 -6.81 -27.83
N GLU A 96 -4.98 -7.56 -26.73
CA GLU A 96 -4.63 -7.02 -25.42
C GLU A 96 -3.10 -7.06 -25.24
N VAL A 97 -2.56 -5.98 -24.68
CA VAL A 97 -1.15 -5.90 -24.33
C VAL A 97 -1.00 -5.53 -22.87
N GLU A 98 -0.17 -6.30 -22.19
CA GLU A 98 0.24 -6.05 -20.84
C GLU A 98 1.15 -4.81 -20.79
N THR A 99 0.69 -3.78 -20.08
CA THR A 99 1.44 -2.53 -19.91
C THR A 99 1.68 -2.28 -18.43
N LEU A 100 2.87 -1.84 -18.07
CA LEU A 100 3.18 -1.52 -16.67
C LEU A 100 2.22 -0.46 -16.14
N PHE A 101 1.78 -0.62 -14.89
CA PHE A 101 0.93 0.38 -14.24
C PHE A 101 1.58 1.77 -14.29
N PRO A 102 0.88 2.80 -14.82
CA PRO A 102 1.48 4.10 -15.01
C PRO A 102 2.04 4.69 -13.71
N THR A 103 3.25 5.25 -13.77
CA THR A 103 3.94 5.84 -12.60
C THR A 103 3.08 6.85 -11.86
N GLU A 104 2.34 7.71 -12.57
CA GLU A 104 1.49 8.70 -11.90
C GLU A 104 0.23 8.09 -11.28
N HIS A 105 -0.26 6.94 -11.77
CA HIS A 105 -1.34 6.20 -11.12
C HIS A 105 -0.82 5.53 -9.83
N TRP A 106 0.38 4.95 -9.88
CA TRP A 106 1.07 4.43 -8.69
C TRP A 106 1.24 5.50 -7.61
N VAL A 107 1.73 6.69 -7.99
CA VAL A 107 1.89 7.78 -7.02
C VAL A 107 0.53 8.31 -6.54
N ALA A 108 -0.50 8.30 -7.38
CA ALA A 108 -1.86 8.64 -6.94
C ALA A 108 -2.37 7.64 -5.89
N ALA A 109 -2.16 6.33 -6.09
CA ALA A 109 -2.51 5.30 -5.11
C ALA A 109 -1.76 5.50 -3.78
N ILE A 110 -0.44 5.75 -3.83
CA ILE A 110 0.34 6.09 -2.63
C ILE A 110 -0.25 7.31 -1.91
N ARG A 111 -0.64 8.36 -2.62
CA ARG A 111 -1.24 9.56 -2.01
C ARG A 111 -2.60 9.26 -1.36
N VAL A 112 -3.41 8.37 -1.93
CA VAL A 112 -4.65 7.91 -1.31
C VAL A 112 -4.36 7.21 0.01
N VAL A 113 -3.37 6.32 0.04
CA VAL A 113 -2.94 5.64 1.28
C VAL A 113 -2.37 6.62 2.31
N GLN A 114 -1.57 7.59 1.90
CA GLN A 114 -1.08 8.64 2.81
C GLN A 114 -2.22 9.44 3.43
N LYS A 115 -3.27 9.73 2.66
CA LYS A 115 -4.48 10.35 3.19
C LYS A 115 -5.18 9.39 4.16
N SER A 116 -5.33 8.11 3.84
CA SER A 116 -5.99 7.16 4.75
C SER A 116 -5.24 7.03 6.09
N ILE A 117 -3.91 7.07 6.09
CA ILE A 117 -3.08 7.11 7.31
C ILE A 117 -3.36 8.40 8.11
N ARG A 118 -3.29 9.58 7.47
CA ARG A 118 -3.53 10.87 8.13
C ARG A 118 -4.95 11.01 8.70
N HIS A 119 -5.94 10.41 8.04
CA HIS A 119 -7.34 10.41 8.47
C HIS A 119 -7.69 9.15 9.29
N GLY A 120 -6.71 8.29 9.59
CA GLY A 120 -6.85 7.17 10.51
C GLY A 120 -7.10 7.59 11.96
N THR A 121 -6.99 8.90 12.24
CA THR A 121 -7.45 9.56 13.47
C THR A 121 -8.84 10.22 13.33
N GLY A 122 -9.49 10.11 12.17
CA GLY A 122 -10.80 10.72 11.93
C GLY A 122 -11.46 10.34 10.59
N LYS A 123 -12.48 9.47 10.67
CA LYS A 123 -13.66 9.44 9.77
C LYS A 123 -13.50 9.11 8.28
N LEU A 124 -12.41 8.53 7.78
CA LEU A 124 -12.43 7.90 6.44
C LEU A 124 -12.59 6.37 6.54
N ARG A 125 -13.77 5.89 6.15
CA ARG A 125 -14.09 4.47 5.91
C ARG A 125 -13.07 3.91 4.91
N GLY A 126 -12.17 3.05 5.38
CA GLY A 126 -11.08 2.55 4.54
C GLY A 126 -10.22 1.51 5.24
N SER A 127 -9.17 1.91 5.96
CA SER A 127 -8.00 1.02 5.97
C SER A 127 -7.59 0.40 7.30
N ARG A 128 -7.97 0.94 8.48
CA ARG A 128 -7.53 0.37 9.77
C ARG A 128 -8.66 -0.19 10.61
N GLY A 129 -9.68 0.64 10.89
CA GLY A 129 -10.85 0.19 11.64
C GLY A 129 -11.64 -0.95 10.96
N PHE A 130 -11.71 -0.95 9.62
CA PHE A 130 -12.35 -2.03 8.88
C PHE A 130 -11.52 -3.33 8.95
N LEU A 131 -10.22 -3.28 8.68
CA LEU A 131 -9.36 -4.45 8.76
C LEU A 131 -9.26 -5.03 10.18
N ASP A 132 -9.21 -4.16 11.19
CA ASP A 132 -9.27 -4.57 12.61
C ASP A 132 -10.64 -5.20 12.93
N SER A 133 -11.74 -4.61 12.46
CA SER A 133 -13.09 -5.18 12.66
C SER A 133 -13.28 -6.53 11.95
N LEU A 134 -12.69 -6.70 10.76
CA LEU A 134 -12.80 -7.91 9.96
C LEU A 134 -11.92 -9.02 10.53
N SER A 135 -10.73 -8.65 11.03
CA SER A 135 -9.87 -9.54 11.82
C SER A 135 -10.58 -10.01 13.11
N LEU A 136 -11.20 -9.10 13.85
CA LEU A 136 -12.00 -9.41 15.05
C LEU A 136 -13.21 -10.31 14.74
N PHE A 137 -13.89 -10.07 13.62
CA PHE A 137 -15.02 -10.87 13.17
C PHE A 137 -14.60 -12.29 12.78
N LEU A 138 -13.54 -12.43 11.97
CA LEU A 138 -13.02 -13.74 11.54
C LEU A 138 -12.38 -14.54 12.69
N SER A 139 -11.95 -13.86 13.75
CA SER A 139 -11.36 -14.51 14.93
C SER A 139 -12.40 -14.97 15.96
N ARG A 140 -13.70 -14.70 15.75
CA ARG A 140 -14.74 -15.24 16.63
C ARG A 140 -14.97 -16.73 16.32
N PRO A 141 -14.87 -17.64 17.31
CA PRO A 141 -15.32 -19.00 17.14
C PRO A 141 -16.82 -19.00 16.85
N ALA A 142 -17.25 -19.84 15.90
CA ALA A 142 -18.66 -19.98 15.53
C ALA A 142 -19.49 -20.24 16.80
N PRO A 143 -20.64 -19.58 16.98
CA PRO A 143 -21.48 -19.84 18.15
C PRO A 143 -21.88 -21.32 18.13
N ALA A 144 -21.60 -22.00 19.24
CA ALA A 144 -22.10 -23.35 19.48
C ALA A 144 -23.62 -23.29 19.39
N GLN A 145 -24.19 -23.93 18.37
CA GLN A 145 -25.63 -24.07 18.23
C GLN A 145 -26.11 -24.87 19.45
N SER A 146 -26.90 -24.22 20.30
CA SER A 146 -27.59 -24.81 21.45
C SER A 146 -29.03 -25.11 21.06
#